data_AF-A0A943SBW2-F1
#
_entry.id   AF-A0A943SBW2-F1
#
_cell.length_a   1.000
_cell.length_b   1.000
_cell.length_c   1.000
_cell.angle_alpha   90.00
_cell.angle_beta   90.00
_cell.angle_gamma   90.00
#
_symmetry.space_group_name_H-M   'P 1'
#
loop_
_entity.id
_entity.type
_entity.pdbx_description
1 polymer ?
#
loop_
_entity_poly.entity_id
_entity_poly.type
_entity_poly.pdbx_seq_one_letter_code
_entity_poly.pdbx_strand_id
1 'polypeptide(L)'
;MEDEKGKICPNCGEVLPGDSLFCVKCGTKIEENQQVKTRNLKKKIGIIIGIVLLFVIAGFVVHAIRTSNLKKELMRDWENVKGENGSYILCILDFSEDEIEYRVETGYFWLDTTIGTLEYKVIGGNTIKVKQYEKWKKITVRFNEDKTMMTLTPALTNVDDKEEWFNFD
;
A
#
# COMPACT_ATOMS: atom_id res chain seq x y z
N MET A 1 -26.35 -13.67 -57.37
CA MET A 1 -25.05 -14.13 -57.87
C MET A 1 -24.10 -13.99 -56.70
N GLU A 2 -23.88 -15.07 -55.96
CA GLU A 2 -23.04 -15.06 -54.76
C GLU A 2 -21.65 -15.55 -55.17
N ASP A 3 -20.66 -14.67 -55.07
CA ASP A 3 -19.26 -14.95 -55.35
C ASP A 3 -18.71 -15.91 -54.28
N GLU A 4 -18.69 -17.22 -54.58
CA GLU A 4 -17.93 -18.18 -53.80
C GLU A 4 -16.43 -17.87 -53.92
N LYS A 5 -15.86 -17.27 -52.88
CA LYS A 5 -14.41 -17.08 -52.75
C LYS A 5 -13.72 -18.44 -52.60
N GLY A 6 -13.35 -19.04 -53.72
CA GLY A 6 -12.47 -20.22 -53.75
C GLY A 6 -11.12 -19.92 -53.08
N LYS A 7 -10.65 -20.84 -52.22
CA LYS A 7 -9.31 -20.78 -51.60
C LYS A 7 -8.30 -21.38 -52.57
N ILE A 8 -7.17 -20.74 -52.82
CA ILE A 8 -6.14 -21.29 -53.73
C ILE A 8 -5.21 -22.21 -52.94
N CYS A 9 -4.94 -23.40 -53.48
CA CYS A 9 -3.98 -24.34 -52.90
C CYS A 9 -2.56 -23.74 -52.92
N PRO A 10 -1.87 -23.66 -51.77
CA PRO A 10 -0.53 -23.06 -51.71
C PRO A 10 0.57 -23.93 -52.35
N ASN A 11 0.30 -25.21 -52.62
CA ASN A 11 1.29 -26.12 -53.21
C ASN A 11 1.20 -26.20 -54.75
N CYS A 12 -0.02 -26.27 -55.29
CA CYS A 12 -0.22 -26.50 -56.74
C CYS A 12 -1.03 -25.41 -57.45
N GLY A 13 -1.47 -24.36 -56.75
CA GLY A 13 -2.20 -23.23 -57.35
C GLY A 13 -3.64 -23.51 -57.76
N GLU A 14 -4.21 -24.67 -57.39
CA GLU A 14 -5.58 -25.04 -57.75
C GLU A 14 -6.60 -24.23 -56.95
N VAL A 15 -7.68 -23.75 -57.58
CA VAL A 15 -8.78 -23.09 -56.88
C VAL A 15 -9.65 -24.15 -56.22
N LEU A 16 -9.76 -24.08 -54.90
CA LEU A 16 -10.49 -25.03 -54.10
C LEU A 16 -11.79 -24.39 -53.55
N PRO A 17 -12.88 -25.16 -53.44
CA PRO A 17 -14.10 -24.70 -52.79
C PRO A 17 -13.81 -24.36 -51.31
N GLY A 18 -14.55 -23.39 -50.76
CA GLY A 18 -14.25 -22.73 -49.48
C GLY A 18 -14.02 -23.68 -48.29
N ASP A 19 -14.65 -24.86 -48.30
CA ASP A 19 -14.66 -25.81 -47.17
C ASP A 19 -13.79 -27.06 -47.38
N SER A 20 -12.93 -27.07 -48.40
CA SER A 20 -12.08 -28.22 -48.71
C SER A 20 -10.88 -28.34 -47.76
N LEU A 21 -10.80 -29.48 -47.04
CA LEU A 21 -9.72 -29.79 -46.09
C LEU A 21 -8.44 -30.31 -46.75
N PHE A 22 -8.52 -30.76 -48.00
CA PHE A 22 -7.41 -31.27 -48.80
C PHE A 22 -7.57 -30.82 -50.25
N CYS A 23 -6.45 -30.56 -50.91
CA CYS A 23 -6.43 -30.28 -52.34
C CYS A 23 -6.73 -31.56 -53.12
N VAL A 24 -7.79 -31.54 -53.93
CA VAL A 24 -8.20 -32.66 -54.79
C VAL A 24 -7.16 -33.04 -55.86
N LYS A 25 -6.25 -32.11 -56.20
CA LYS A 25 -5.26 -32.29 -57.26
C LYS A 25 -3.91 -32.82 -56.78
N CYS A 26 -3.40 -32.30 -55.67
CA CYS A 26 -2.07 -32.65 -55.16
C CYS A 26 -2.09 -33.34 -53.80
N GLY A 27 -3.26 -33.55 -53.20
CA GLY A 27 -3.40 -34.16 -51.87
C GLY A 27 -2.93 -33.30 -50.70
N THR A 28 -2.50 -32.06 -50.94
CA THR A 28 -1.99 -31.16 -49.89
C THR A 28 -3.11 -30.80 -48.93
N LYS A 29 -2.90 -31.03 -47.63
CA LYS A 29 -3.83 -30.65 -46.57
C LYS A 29 -3.93 -29.13 -46.46
N ILE A 30 -5.14 -28.61 -46.48
CA ILE A 30 -5.45 -27.19 -46.33
C ILE A 30 -5.81 -26.99 -44.86
N GLU A 31 -4.85 -26.55 -44.05
CA GLU A 31 -5.07 -26.37 -42.62
C GLU A 31 -5.92 -25.12 -42.34
N GLU A 32 -7.09 -25.31 -41.71
CA GLU A 32 -7.85 -24.21 -41.10
C GLU A 32 -7.15 -23.73 -39.82
N ASN A 33 -6.15 -22.87 -40.00
CA ASN A 33 -5.29 -22.39 -38.92
C ASN A 33 -5.92 -21.28 -38.04
N GLN A 34 -7.26 -21.18 -38.00
CA GLN A 34 -7.96 -20.09 -37.33
C GLN A 34 -8.25 -20.36 -35.83
N GLN A 35 -8.28 -21.62 -35.39
CA GLN A 35 -8.61 -21.94 -34.00
C GLN A 35 -7.41 -21.85 -33.03
N VAL A 36 -6.18 -21.99 -33.53
CA VAL A 36 -4.96 -22.06 -32.69
C VAL A 36 -4.53 -20.68 -32.16
N LYS A 37 -4.78 -19.60 -32.92
CA LYS A 37 -4.42 -18.23 -32.50
C LYS A 37 -5.26 -17.74 -31.31
N THR A 38 -6.56 -18.02 -31.31
CA THR A 38 -7.51 -17.51 -30.30
C THR A 38 -7.29 -18.13 -28.92
N ARG A 39 -6.90 -19.41 -28.85
CA ARG A 39 -6.59 -20.12 -27.59
C ARG A 39 -5.32 -19.57 -26.91
N ASN A 40 -4.28 -19.29 -27.70
CA ASN A 40 -3.02 -18.76 -27.18
C ASN A 40 -3.15 -17.33 -26.66
N LEU A 41 -3.98 -16.49 -27.30
CA LEU A 41 -4.24 -15.12 -26.84
C LEU A 41 -4.99 -15.10 -25.50
N LYS A 42 -6.07 -15.90 -25.36
CA LYS A 42 -6.81 -16.03 -24.09
C LYS A 42 -5.92 -16.54 -22.94
N LYS A 43 -5.03 -17.51 -23.22
CA LYS A 43 -4.07 -18.04 -22.23
C LYS A 43 -3.06 -16.98 -21.78
N LYS A 44 -2.52 -16.18 -22.71
CA LYS A 44 -1.61 -15.05 -22.37
C LYS A 44 -2.31 -13.99 -21.52
N ILE A 45 -3.55 -13.64 -21.85
CA ILE A 45 -4.34 -12.67 -21.07
C ILE A 45 -4.59 -13.18 -19.64
N GLY A 46 -4.96 -14.46 -19.47
CA GLY A 46 -5.14 -15.05 -18.15
C GLY A 46 -3.87 -15.05 -17.29
N ILE A 47 -2.69 -15.29 -17.89
CA ILE A 47 -1.40 -15.19 -17.21
C ILE A 47 -1.14 -13.73 -16.78
N ILE A 48 -1.37 -12.75 -17.65
CA ILE A 48 -1.19 -11.33 -17.32
C ILE A 48 -2.11 -10.92 -16.17
N ILE A 49 -3.38 -11.29 -16.21
CA ILE A 49 -4.34 -10.99 -15.13
C ILE A 49 -3.90 -11.64 -13.82
N GLY A 50 -3.47 -12.90 -13.86
CA GLY A 50 -2.95 -13.60 -12.68
C GLY A 50 -1.73 -12.91 -12.08
N ILE A 51 -0.79 -12.47 -12.92
CA ILE A 51 0.41 -11.72 -12.50
C ILE A 51 0.01 -10.37 -11.88
N VAL A 52 -0.89 -9.62 -12.52
CA VAL A 52 -1.38 -8.33 -12.01
C VAL A 52 -2.06 -8.51 -10.66
N LEU A 53 -2.94 -9.50 -10.52
CA LEU A 53 -3.60 -9.80 -9.24
C LEU A 53 -2.60 -10.18 -8.15
N LEU A 54 -1.58 -10.98 -8.48
CA LEU A 54 -0.52 -11.34 -7.53
C LEU A 54 0.25 -10.11 -7.04
N PHE A 55 0.63 -9.19 -7.93
CA PHE A 55 1.29 -7.94 -7.54
C PHE A 55 0.39 -7.03 -6.69
N VAL A 56 -0.90 -6.95 -7.01
CA VAL A 56 -1.88 -6.19 -6.22
C VAL A 56 -1.97 -6.78 -4.80
N ILE A 57 -2.15 -8.10 -4.69
CA ILE A 57 -2.22 -8.79 -3.39
C ILE A 57 -0.93 -8.58 -2.59
N ALA A 58 0.24 -8.75 -3.21
CA ALA A 58 1.53 -8.51 -2.57
C ALA A 58 1.65 -7.05 -2.08
N GLY A 59 1.19 -6.08 -2.88
CA GLY A 59 1.14 -4.67 -2.49
C GLY A 59 0.28 -4.42 -1.27
N PHE A 60 -0.92 -5.02 -1.20
CA PHE A 60 -1.79 -4.93 -0.02
C PHE A 60 -1.15 -5.56 1.22
N VAL A 61 -0.53 -6.73 1.10
CA VAL A 61 0.16 -7.40 2.21
C VAL A 61 1.33 -6.54 2.71
N VAL A 62 2.17 -6.02 1.81
CA VAL A 62 3.29 -5.13 2.18
C VAL A 62 2.78 -3.86 2.86
N HIS A 63 1.70 -3.26 2.35
CA HIS A 63 1.08 -2.10 2.98
C HIS A 63 0.60 -2.41 4.40
N ALA A 64 -0.11 -3.52 4.60
CA ALA A 64 -0.61 -3.95 5.90
C ALA A 64 0.53 -4.25 6.91
N ILE A 65 1.61 -4.88 6.45
CA ILE A 65 2.79 -5.14 7.30
C ILE A 65 3.43 -3.81 7.73
N ARG A 66 3.60 -2.87 6.80
CA ARG A 66 4.20 -1.55 7.11
C ARG A 66 3.35 -0.76 8.11
N THR A 67 2.04 -0.74 7.96
CA THR A 67 1.14 -0.05 8.89
C THR A 67 1.12 -0.74 10.25
N SER A 68 1.12 -2.07 10.28
CA SER A 68 1.21 -2.85 11.53
C SER A 68 2.51 -2.59 12.28
N ASN A 69 3.64 -2.54 11.59
CA ASN A 69 4.94 -2.26 12.20
C ASN A 69 4.98 -0.85 12.79
N LEU A 70 4.50 0.18 12.06
CA LEU A 70 4.44 1.54 12.61
C LEU A 70 3.55 1.60 13.84
N LYS A 71 2.38 0.95 13.82
CA LYS A 71 1.46 0.93 14.96
C LYS A 71 2.10 0.36 16.22
N LYS A 72 2.87 -0.73 16.10
CA LYS A 72 3.59 -1.34 17.23
C LYS A 72 4.63 -0.41 17.84
N GLU A 73 5.37 0.33 17.02
CA GLU A 73 6.37 1.29 17.53
C GLU A 73 5.71 2.49 18.21
N LEU A 74 4.55 2.93 17.71
CA LEU A 74 3.80 4.03 18.32
C LEU A 74 3.26 3.65 19.71
N MET A 75 2.80 2.42 19.90
CA MET A 75 2.25 1.89 21.18
C MET A 75 3.32 1.65 22.28
N ARG A 76 4.51 2.24 22.15
CA ARG A 76 5.55 2.25 23.19
C ARG A 76 5.38 3.49 24.07
N ASP A 77 6.13 3.53 25.16
CA ASP A 77 6.07 4.66 26.11
C ASP A 77 6.93 5.83 25.60
N TRP A 78 6.27 6.89 25.13
CA TRP A 78 6.96 8.04 24.55
C TRP A 78 6.91 9.24 25.48
N GLU A 79 8.09 9.73 25.84
CA GLU A 79 8.29 10.77 26.85
C GLU A 79 9.04 11.97 26.28
N ASN A 80 8.78 13.15 26.85
CA ASN A 80 9.53 14.36 26.58
C ASN A 80 9.64 15.17 27.88
N VAL A 81 10.73 15.91 28.07
CA VAL A 81 10.87 16.81 29.22
C VAL A 81 10.83 18.24 28.72
N LYS A 82 9.83 19.01 29.16
CA LYS A 82 9.68 20.43 28.83
C LYS A 82 10.00 21.29 30.04
N GLY A 83 10.73 22.38 29.84
CA GLY A 83 11.01 23.32 30.91
C GLY A 83 12.33 24.07 30.76
N GLU A 84 12.47 25.14 31.54
CA GLU A 84 13.65 25.99 31.58
C GLU A 84 13.98 26.38 33.03
N ASN A 85 15.21 26.83 33.27
CA ASN A 85 15.62 27.44 34.55
C ASN A 85 15.33 26.57 35.79
N GLY A 86 15.45 25.24 35.66
CA GLY A 86 15.27 24.30 36.77
C GLY A 86 13.82 23.90 37.06
N SER A 87 12.85 24.37 36.28
CA SER A 87 11.47 23.89 36.32
C SER A 87 11.23 22.96 35.13
N TYR A 88 11.15 21.66 35.39
CA TYR A 88 10.94 20.63 34.37
C TYR A 88 9.62 19.90 34.58
N ILE A 89 8.97 19.56 33.48
CA ILE A 89 7.70 18.86 33.43
C ILE A 89 7.89 17.64 32.54
N LEU A 90 7.49 16.47 33.03
CA LEU A 90 7.46 15.25 32.23
C LEU A 90 6.18 15.26 31.38
N CYS A 91 6.35 15.05 30.10
CA CYS A 91 5.30 14.97 29.12
C CYS A 91 5.26 13.55 28.58
N ILE A 92 4.08 12.95 28.51
CA ILE A 92 3.87 11.63 27.93
C ILE A 92 2.95 11.74 26.72
N LEU A 93 3.33 11.05 25.64
CA LEU A 93 2.52 10.89 24.44
C LEU A 93 2.15 9.43 24.28
N ASP A 94 0.99 9.07 24.78
CA ASP A 94 0.53 7.69 24.84
C ASP A 94 -0.38 7.36 23.67
N PHE A 95 -0.04 6.30 22.93
CA PHE A 95 -0.79 5.85 21.77
C PHE A 95 -1.59 4.60 22.12
N SER A 96 -2.91 4.71 22.03
CA SER A 96 -3.83 3.59 22.09
C SER A 96 -4.13 3.04 20.69
N GLU A 97 -5.17 2.21 20.56
CA GLU A 97 -5.61 1.60 19.30
C GLU A 97 -5.96 2.66 18.22
N ASP A 98 -6.57 3.76 18.63
CA ASP A 98 -7.13 4.82 17.78
C ASP A 98 -7.05 6.25 18.36
N GLU A 99 -6.53 6.42 19.58
CA GLU A 99 -6.36 7.72 20.22
C GLU A 99 -4.90 7.97 20.64
N ILE A 100 -4.53 9.26 20.68
CA ILE A 100 -3.27 9.74 21.24
C ILE A 100 -3.63 10.58 22.46
N GLU A 101 -3.16 10.19 23.63
CA GLU A 101 -3.28 10.97 24.85
C GLU A 101 -1.99 11.75 25.10
N TYR A 102 -2.09 13.07 25.18
CA TYR A 102 -1.00 13.91 25.65
C TYR A 102 -1.26 14.29 27.11
N ARG A 103 -0.43 13.76 28.01
CA ARG A 103 -0.52 14.03 29.45
C ARG A 103 0.77 14.62 30.01
N VAL A 104 0.62 15.29 31.13
CA VAL A 104 1.72 15.86 31.90
C VAL A 104 1.78 15.16 33.24
N GLU A 105 2.97 14.69 33.60
CA GLU A 105 3.27 14.06 34.88
C GLU A 105 4.25 14.94 35.66
N THR A 106 3.98 15.13 36.95
CA THR A 106 4.74 16.08 37.79
C THR A 106 5.49 15.41 38.94
N GLY A 107 5.61 14.07 38.90
CA GLY A 107 6.17 13.26 40.00
C GLY A 107 5.23 13.12 41.20
N TYR A 108 4.08 13.79 41.18
CA TYR A 108 3.01 13.66 42.14
C TYR A 108 1.76 13.17 41.41
N PHE A 109 1.40 11.90 41.61
CA PHE A 109 0.31 11.24 40.89
C PHE A 109 -1.01 12.03 40.87
N TRP A 110 -1.31 12.81 41.93
CA TRP A 110 -2.53 13.60 42.02
C TRP A 110 -2.55 14.87 41.14
N LEU A 111 -1.42 15.25 40.53
CA LEU A 111 -1.30 16.37 39.61
C LEU A 111 -1.17 15.92 38.15
N ASP A 112 -1.13 14.61 37.90
CA ASP A 112 -1.06 14.09 36.55
C ASP A 112 -2.34 14.47 35.81
N THR A 113 -2.17 15.05 34.63
CA THR A 113 -3.28 15.67 33.91
C THR A 113 -3.20 15.45 32.41
N THR A 114 -4.32 15.05 31.83
CA THR A 114 -4.49 14.93 30.38
C THR A 114 -4.70 16.31 29.79
N ILE A 115 -3.76 16.75 28.95
CA ILE A 115 -3.85 18.03 28.23
C ILE A 115 -4.78 17.90 27.02
N GLY A 116 -4.79 16.73 26.37
CA GLY A 116 -5.73 16.46 25.29
C GLY A 116 -5.66 15.03 24.78
N THR A 117 -6.76 14.61 24.18
CA THR A 117 -6.90 13.32 23.50
C THR A 117 -7.23 13.57 22.03
N LEU A 118 -6.52 12.91 21.12
CA LEU A 118 -6.60 13.14 19.68
C LEU A 118 -6.90 11.82 18.96
N GLU A 119 -7.91 11.81 18.09
CA GLU A 119 -8.15 10.67 17.20
C GLU A 119 -7.02 10.56 16.16
N TYR A 120 -6.47 9.37 15.96
CA TYR A 120 -5.45 9.13 14.93
C TYR A 120 -5.68 7.84 14.14
N LYS A 121 -5.05 7.75 12.96
CA LYS A 121 -4.99 6.52 12.16
C LYS A 121 -3.64 6.39 11.47
N VAL A 122 -3.07 5.19 11.51
CA VAL A 122 -1.90 4.83 10.70
C VAL A 122 -2.30 4.68 9.23
N ILE A 123 -1.64 5.40 8.33
CA ILE A 123 -1.96 5.39 6.89
C ILE A 123 -0.77 4.97 6.02
N GLY A 124 0.39 4.70 6.61
CA GLY A 124 1.59 4.26 5.93
C GLY A 124 2.64 3.73 6.90
N GLY A 125 3.82 3.38 6.38
CA GLY A 125 4.92 2.88 7.21
C GLY A 125 5.62 3.94 8.07
N ASN A 126 5.36 5.22 7.80
CA ASN A 126 5.97 6.35 8.51
C ASN A 126 5.01 7.57 8.57
N THR A 127 3.71 7.35 8.42
CA THR A 127 2.73 8.43 8.36
C THR A 127 1.47 8.05 9.09
N ILE A 128 1.06 8.93 10.00
CA ILE A 128 -0.25 8.90 10.65
C ILE A 128 -1.07 10.09 10.16
N LYS A 129 -2.39 9.99 10.28
CA LYS A 129 -3.27 11.16 10.25
C LYS A 129 -3.83 11.37 11.64
N VAL A 130 -3.87 12.62 12.08
CA VAL A 130 -4.42 13.01 13.38
C VAL A 130 -5.52 14.03 13.16
N LYS A 131 -6.64 13.92 13.88
CA LYS A 131 -7.76 14.84 13.78
C LYS A 131 -7.51 16.03 14.72
N GLN A 132 -7.35 17.20 14.13
CA GLN A 132 -7.18 18.47 14.84
C GLN A 132 -8.22 19.47 14.35
N TYR A 133 -9.00 20.06 15.26
CA TYR A 133 -10.05 21.04 14.93
C TYR A 133 -10.95 20.59 13.76
N GLU A 134 -11.49 19.38 13.85
CA GLU A 134 -12.32 18.73 12.81
C GLU A 134 -11.62 18.45 11.46
N LYS A 135 -10.30 18.66 11.35
CA LYS A 135 -9.52 18.39 10.14
C LYS A 135 -8.48 17.31 10.36
N TRP A 136 -8.40 16.38 9.42
CA TRP A 136 -7.32 15.38 9.40
C TRP A 136 -6.04 16.00 8.83
N LYS A 137 -4.99 16.02 9.63
CA LYS A 137 -3.64 16.42 9.19
C LYS A 137 -2.71 15.20 9.18
N LYS A 138 -1.80 15.16 8.21
CA LYS A 138 -0.78 14.12 8.12
C LYS A 138 0.41 14.49 8.98
N ILE A 139 0.86 13.57 9.82
CA ILE A 139 2.09 13.66 10.59
C ILE A 139 3.04 12.58 10.09
N THR A 140 4.25 12.98 9.73
CA THR A 140 5.35 12.07 9.40
C THR A 140 6.01 11.63 10.70
N VAL A 141 6.22 10.33 10.84
CA VAL A 141 6.89 9.71 11.99
C VAL A 141 8.25 9.21 11.52
N ARG A 142 9.32 9.61 12.20
CA ARG A 142 10.67 9.08 11.95
C ARG A 142 11.26 8.57 13.25
N PHE A 143 11.91 7.42 13.20
CA PHE A 143 12.68 6.90 14.32
C PHE A 143 14.17 7.05 14.01
N ASN A 144 14.98 7.21 15.04
CA ASN A 144 16.43 7.02 14.94
C ASN A 144 16.78 5.51 14.74
N GLU A 145 18.07 5.20 14.61
CA GLU A 145 18.54 3.85 14.23
C GLU A 145 18.11 2.74 15.20
N ASP A 146 18.16 3.03 16.51
CA ASP A 146 17.80 2.12 17.60
C ASP A 146 16.34 2.25 18.05
N LYS A 147 15.59 3.19 17.47
CA LYS A 147 14.19 3.52 17.80
C LYS A 147 13.98 3.92 19.26
N THR A 148 14.96 4.54 19.89
CA THR A 148 14.81 5.19 21.20
C THR A 148 14.29 6.61 21.10
N MET A 149 14.31 7.21 19.89
CA MET A 149 13.81 8.55 19.63
C MET A 149 12.87 8.55 18.43
N MET A 150 11.71 9.18 18.61
CA MET A 150 10.70 9.44 17.59
C MET A 150 10.62 10.94 17.30
N THR A 151 10.64 11.31 16.02
CA THR A 151 10.38 12.67 15.54
C THR A 151 9.04 12.73 14.82
N LEU A 152 8.18 13.66 15.23
CA LEU A 152 6.91 13.97 14.58
C LEU A 152 7.03 15.26 13.76
N THR A 153 6.48 15.25 12.53
CA THR A 153 6.51 16.42 11.62
C THR A 153 5.18 16.56 10.86
N PRO A 154 4.42 17.65 11.03
CA PRO A 154 4.64 18.75 11.96
C PRO A 154 4.56 18.33 13.43
N ALA A 155 4.94 19.21 14.36
CA ALA A 155 4.73 18.96 15.78
C ALA A 155 3.24 18.77 16.11
N LEU A 156 2.95 17.88 17.07
CA LEU A 156 1.59 17.57 17.48
C LEU A 156 1.15 18.39 18.70
N THR A 157 2.07 18.63 19.64
CA THR A 157 1.77 19.19 20.97
C THR A 157 2.21 20.63 21.16
N ASN A 158 2.84 21.23 20.14
CA ASN A 158 3.34 22.61 20.16
C ASN A 158 3.25 23.24 18.75
N VAL A 159 3.79 24.46 18.61
CA VAL A 159 3.73 25.25 17.37
C VAL A 159 4.96 25.11 16.47
N ASP A 160 5.92 24.27 16.85
CA ASP A 160 7.17 24.09 16.12
C ASP A 160 6.97 23.23 14.87
N ASP A 161 7.96 23.28 13.97
CA ASP A 161 7.94 22.49 12.73
C ASP A 161 8.03 20.98 13.00
N LYS A 162 8.59 20.59 14.14
CA LYS A 162 8.75 19.19 14.57
C LYS A 162 8.86 19.11 16.09
N GLU A 163 8.63 17.93 16.62
CA GLU A 163 8.90 17.61 18.02
C GLU A 163 9.52 16.22 18.15
N GLU A 164 10.23 16.00 19.24
CA GLU A 164 11.00 14.79 19.52
C GLU A 164 10.51 14.15 20.81
N TRP A 165 10.38 12.82 20.80
CA TRP A 165 9.91 12.00 21.89
C TRP A 165 10.89 10.85 22.09
N PHE A 166 11.07 10.41 23.32
CA PHE A 166 12.07 9.43 23.72
C PHE A 166 11.39 8.25 24.39
N ASN A 167 11.86 7.04 24.14
CA ASN A 167 11.46 5.84 24.87
C ASN A 167 12.71 5.31 25.59
N PHE A 168 12.58 5.08 26.89
CA PHE A 168 13.69 4.69 27.78
C PHE A 168 13.64 3.22 28.22
N ASP A 169 12.70 2.43 27.69
CA ASP A 169 12.55 1.00 27.98
C ASP A 169 13.56 0.10 27.23
#